data_AF-A0A8T7F9X5-F1
#
_entry.id   AF-A0A8T7F9X5-F1
#
_cell.length_a   1.000
_cell.length_b   1.000
_cell.length_c   1.000
_cell.angle_alpha   90.00
_cell.angle_beta   90.00
_cell.angle_gamma   90.00
#
_symmetry.space_group_name_H-M   'P 1'
#
loop_
_entity.id
_entity.type
_entity.pdbx_description
1 polymer ?
#
loop_
_entity_poly.entity_id
_entity_poly.type
_entity_poly.pdbx_seq_one_letter_code
_entity_poly.pdbx_strand_id
1 'polypeptide(L)' 'MCDENPPPARPVLYSPPAPEAVDAFARQVCQRLGTDYMEREIVDGFSAFIKVVAEIQVKHLNKQGENSEAS' A
#
# COMPACT_ATOMS: atom_id res chain seq x y z
N MET A 1 -26.73 30.64 20.38
CA MET A 1 -25.89 29.54 20.88
C MET A 1 -25.86 28.50 19.77
N CYS A 2 -24.82 28.50 18.94
CA CYS A 2 -24.59 27.48 17.94
C CYS A 2 -23.55 26.55 18.56
N ASP A 3 -24.00 25.38 19.01
CA ASP A 3 -23.13 24.28 19.40
C ASP A 3 -22.56 23.69 18.11
N GLU A 4 -21.47 24.27 17.61
CA GLU A 4 -20.78 23.82 16.41
C GLU A 4 -19.57 23.00 16.83
N ASN A 5 -19.82 21.81 17.40
CA ASN A 5 -18.81 20.77 17.43
C ASN A 5 -18.88 20.01 16.09
N PRO A 6 -17.85 20.07 15.24
CA PRO A 6 -17.82 19.27 14.03
C PRO A 6 -17.88 17.77 14.41
N PRO A 7 -18.54 16.93 13.60
CA PRO A 7 -18.60 15.50 13.88
C PRO A 7 -17.19 14.91 13.98
N PRO A 8 -16.96 13.91 14.85
CA PRO A 8 -15.65 13.29 15.01
C PRO A 8 -15.13 12.79 13.66
N ALA A 9 -13.85 13.04 13.39
CA ALA A 9 -13.20 12.61 12.17
C ALA A 9 -13.27 11.09 12.08
N ARG A 10 -13.74 10.56 10.95
CA ARG A 10 -13.84 9.10 10.77
C ARG A 10 -12.45 8.49 10.59
N PRO A 11 -12.19 7.30 11.15
CA PRO A 11 -10.92 6.61 10.94
C PRO A 11 -10.68 6.34 9.45
N VAL A 12 -9.47 6.66 8.98
CA VAL A 12 -9.04 6.38 7.61
C VAL A 12 -8.65 4.91 7.53
N LEU A 13 -9.35 4.15 6.68
CA LEU A 13 -9.02 2.76 6.38
C LEU A 13 -8.24 2.67 5.07
N TYR A 14 -7.01 2.19 5.17
CA TYR A 14 -6.15 1.88 4.04
C TYR A 14 -6.41 0.46 3.54
N SER A 15 -6.31 0.28 2.22
CA SER A 15 -6.40 -1.01 1.54
C SER A 15 -5.18 -1.20 0.64
N PRO A 16 -4.73 -2.46 0.41
CA PRO A 16 -3.61 -2.70 -0.48
C PRO A 16 -3.99 -2.34 -1.93
N PRO A 17 -3.02 -1.95 -2.77
CA PRO A 17 -3.25 -1.75 -4.19
C PRO A 17 -3.75 -3.03 -4.86
N ALA A 18 -4.48 -2.88 -5.98
CA ALA A 18 -4.89 -4.01 -6.80
C ALA A 18 -3.66 -4.83 -7.26
N PRO A 19 -3.71 -6.18 -7.21
CA PRO A 19 -2.57 -7.03 -7.58
C PRO A 19 -2.01 -6.71 -8.97
N GLU A 20 -2.88 -6.41 -9.93
CA GLU A 20 -2.52 -6.10 -11.31
C GLU A 20 -1.74 -4.78 -11.41
N ALA A 21 -2.06 -3.82 -10.53
CA ALA A 21 -1.31 -2.56 -10.45
C ALA A 21 0.10 -2.80 -9.90
N VAL A 22 0.24 -3.73 -8.94
CA VAL A 22 1.56 -4.13 -8.41
C VAL A 22 2.37 -4.88 -9.47
N ASP A 23 1.73 -5.77 -10.24
CA ASP A 23 2.38 -6.50 -11.34
C ASP A 23 2.87 -5.54 -12.44
N ALA A 24 2.04 -4.56 -12.81
CA ALA A 24 2.41 -3.53 -13.77
C ALA A 24 3.57 -2.66 -13.25
N PHE A 25 3.53 -2.27 -11.98
CA PHE A 25 4.60 -1.52 -11.33
C PHE A 25 5.92 -2.30 -11.31
N ALA A 26 5.89 -3.57 -10.90
CA ALA A 26 7.06 -4.44 -10.87
C ALA A 26 7.72 -4.53 -12.24
N ARG A 27 6.92 -4.76 -13.28
CA ARG A 27 7.40 -4.79 -14.68
C ARG A 27 8.03 -3.46 -15.09
N GLN A 28 7.41 -2.32 -14.77
CA GLN A 28 7.96 -1.00 -15.11
C GLN A 28 9.31 -0.74 -14.41
N VAL A 29 9.44 -1.11 -13.14
CA VAL A 29 10.71 -0.97 -12.40
C VAL A 29 11.80 -1.83 -13.04
N CYS A 30 11.52 -3.13 -13.23
CA CYS A 30 12.46 -4.04 -13.86
C CYS A 30 12.87 -3.56 -15.27
N GLN A 31 11.94 -2.99 -16.04
CA GLN A 31 12.23 -2.46 -17.38
C GLN A 31 13.20 -1.29 -17.32
N ARG A 32 13.08 -0.42 -16.30
CA ARG A 32 13.97 0.72 -16.07
C ARG A 32 15.35 0.30 -15.57
N LEU A 33 15.47 -0.86 -14.93
CA LEU A 33 16.75 -1.39 -14.45
C LEU A 33 17.57 -2.01 -15.58
N GLY A 34 16.91 -2.55 -16.61
CA GLY A 34 17.56 -3.07 -17.82
C GLY A 34 17.04 -4.44 -18.23
N THR A 35 17.52 -4.92 -19.37
CA THR A 35 17.09 -6.21 -19.95
C THR A 35 17.37 -7.39 -19.04
N ASP A 36 18.44 -7.33 -18.26
CA ASP A 36 18.86 -8.40 -17.35
C ASP A 36 17.88 -8.61 -16.19
N TYR A 37 17.01 -7.63 -15.92
CA TYR A 37 15.98 -7.69 -14.88
C TYR A 37 14.60 -8.03 -15.44
N MET A 38 14.48 -8.23 -16.75
CA MET A 38 13.22 -8.58 -17.41
C MET A 38 12.92 -10.08 -17.42
N GLU A 39 13.80 -10.90 -16.85
CA GLU A 39 13.53 -12.32 -16.67
C GLU A 39 12.27 -12.52 -15.84
N ARG A 40 11.44 -13.47 -16.27
CA ARG A 40 10.13 -13.72 -15.67
C ARG A 40 10.24 -13.95 -14.16
N GLU A 41 11.21 -14.74 -13.73
CA GLU A 41 11.41 -15.07 -12.31
C GLU A 41 11.74 -13.82 -11.48
N ILE A 42 12.50 -12.87 -12.03
CA ILE A 42 12.84 -11.62 -11.38
C ILE A 42 11.60 -10.73 -11.24
N VAL A 43 10.84 -10.56 -12.31
CA VAL A 43 9.63 -9.72 -12.31
C VAL A 43 8.56 -10.30 -11.39
N ASP A 44 8.31 -11.61 -11.49
CA ASP A 44 7.31 -12.32 -10.68
C ASP A 44 7.72 -12.31 -9.20
N GLY A 45 9.00 -12.54 -8.91
CA GLY A 45 9.55 -12.48 -7.55
C GLY A 45 9.48 -11.08 -6.94
N PHE A 46 9.83 -10.05 -7.72
CA PHE A 46 9.73 -8.66 -7.27
C PHE A 46 8.28 -8.23 -7.03
N SER A 47 7.36 -8.61 -7.92
CA SER A 47 5.93 -8.34 -7.72
C SER A 47 5.41 -9.01 -6.44
N ALA A 48 5.72 -10.30 -6.24
CA ALA A 48 5.32 -11.02 -5.04
C ALA A 48 5.85 -10.35 -3.77
N PHE A 49 7.11 -9.90 -3.78
CA PHE A 49 7.70 -9.15 -2.67
C PHE A 49 6.94 -7.85 -2.39
N ILE A 50 6.63 -7.04 -3.41
CA ILE A 50 5.92 -5.77 -3.23
C ILE A 50 4.49 -5.98 -2.71
N LYS A 51 3.80 -7.05 -3.14
CA LYS A 51 2.48 -7.42 -2.61
C LYS A 51 2.53 -7.63 -1.09
N VAL A 52 3.52 -8.39 -0.60
CA VAL A 52 3.73 -8.61 0.84
C VAL A 52 4.04 -7.30 1.57
N VAL A 53 4.92 -6.46 1.02
CA VAL A 53 5.24 -5.15 1.62
C VAL A 53 4.00 -4.27 1.72
N ALA A 54 3.17 -4.22 0.67
CA ALA A 54 1.93 -3.44 0.66
C ALA A 54 0.96 -3.90 1.77
N GLU A 55 0.80 -5.20 1.97
CA GLU A 55 -0.04 -5.74 3.06
C GLU A 55 0.48 -5.34 4.45
N ILE A 56 1.81 -5.41 4.66
CA ILE A 56 2.43 -5.02 5.92
C ILE A 56 2.18 -3.52 6.19
N GLN A 57 2.38 -2.68 5.17
CA GLN A 57 2.17 -1.23 5.29
C GLN A 57 0.71 -0.89 5.60
N VAL A 58 -0.25 -1.54 4.94
CA VAL A 58 -1.68 -1.34 5.20
C VAL A 58 -2.02 -1.71 6.64
N LYS A 59 -1.55 -2.86 7.13
CA LYS A 59 -1.75 -3.28 8.53
C LYS A 59 -1.15 -2.27 9.51
N HIS A 60 0.03 -1.74 9.21
CA HIS A 60 0.69 -0.74 10.04
C HIS A 60 -0.08 0.59 10.10
N LEU A 61 -0.49 1.11 8.94
CA LEU A 61 -1.23 2.37 8.82
C LEU A 61 -2.60 2.27 9.49
N ASN A 62 -3.32 1.16 9.28
CA ASN A 62 -4.62 0.95 9.93
C ASN A 62 -4.50 0.85 11.46
N LYS A 63 -3.41 0.24 11.98
CA LYS A 63 -3.15 0.18 13.42
C LYS A 63 -2.84 1.56 14.02
N GLN A 64 -2.16 2.43 13.29
CA GLN A 64 -1.91 3.81 13.74
C GLN A 64 -3.17 4.67 13.74
N GLY A 65 -4.08 4.46 12.77
CA GLY A 65 -5.39 5.11 12.74
C GLY A 65 -6.22 4.77 13.98
N GLU A 66 -6.23 3.51 14.39
CA GLU A 66 -6.97 3.04 15.58
C GLU A 66 -6.43 3.64 16.90
N ASN A 67 -5.11 3.77 17.04
CA ASN A 67 -4.49 4.33 18.24
C ASN A 67 -4.63 5.86 18.35
N SER A 68 -4.90 6.56 17.25
CA SER A 68 -5.01 8.03 17.25
C SER A 68 -6.36 8.54 17.78
N GLU A 69 -7.37 7.67 17.88
CA GLU A 69 -8.67 8.00 18.48
C GLU A 69 -8.73 7.71 20.00
N ALA A 70 -7.69 7.10 20.57
CA ALA A 70 -7.66 6.65 21.97
C ALA A 70 -6.77 7.51 22.91
N SER A 71 -6.24 8.65 22.43
CA SER A 71 -5.37 9.56 23.20
C SER A 71 -5.97 10.96 23.36
#